data_AF-A0A7S0C389-F1
#
_entry.id   AF-A0A7S0C389-F1
#
_cell.length_a   1.000
_cell.length_b   1.000
_cell.length_c   1.000
_cell.angle_alpha   90.00
_cell.angle_beta   90.00
_cell.angle_gamma   90.00
#
_symmetry.space_group_name_H-M   'P 1'
#
loop_
_entity.id
_entity.type
_entity.pdbx_description
1 polymer ?
#
loop_
_entity_poly.entity_id
_entity_poly.type
_entity_poly.pdbx_seq_one_letter_code
_entity_poly.pdbx_strand_id
1 'polypeptide(L)'
;IHNASLLIGMHADSATEHVVDAALKHQKPFVVIPCCVFPNLFSKRVIKIKDENEKSSVTKEIPVRTHDQFCTYLMQKDKRFTMEKLPFDGRNVAIWWDGK
;
A
#
# COMPACT_ATOMS: atom_id res chain seq x y z
N ILE A 1 0.73 19.01 -6.74
CA ILE A 1 1.31 18.38 -5.52
C ILE A 1 2.19 19.34 -4.73
N HIS A 2 3.04 20.16 -5.35
CA HIS A 2 3.99 21.04 -4.63
C HIS A 2 3.36 21.90 -3.51
N ASN A 3 2.18 22.46 -3.74
CA ASN A 3 1.45 23.29 -2.77
C ASN A 3 0.55 22.50 -1.81
N ALA A 4 0.47 21.17 -1.95
CA ALA A 4 -0.31 20.34 -1.05
C ALA A 4 0.47 20.02 0.23
N SER A 5 -0.21 20.10 1.37
CA SER A 5 0.34 19.71 2.67
C SER A 5 0.19 18.21 2.94
N LEU A 6 -0.81 17.56 2.36
CA LEU A 6 -1.19 16.16 2.58
C LEU A 6 -1.85 15.61 1.31
N LEU A 7 -1.61 14.33 1.00
CA LEU A 7 -2.32 13.60 -0.05
C LEU A 7 -3.29 12.59 0.57
N ILE A 8 -4.55 12.62 0.14
CA ILE A 8 -5.60 11.73 0.64
C ILE A 8 -6.22 10.95 -0.51
N GLY A 9 -6.31 9.63 -0.38
CA GLY A 9 -7.01 8.76 -1.32
C GLY A 9 -8.02 7.87 -0.61
N MET A 10 -9.29 8.29 -0.52
CA MET A 10 -10.35 7.48 0.08
C MET A 10 -11.01 6.62 -1.00
N HIS A 11 -10.81 5.28 -0.95
CA HIS A 11 -11.33 4.35 -1.96
C HIS A 11 -10.96 4.74 -3.39
N ALA A 12 -9.71 5.16 -3.60
CA ALA A 12 -9.24 5.73 -4.86
C ALA A 12 -9.06 4.71 -6.00
N ASP A 13 -9.71 3.54 -5.92
CA ASP A 13 -9.66 2.44 -6.90
C ASP A 13 -8.25 2.23 -7.47
N SER A 14 -8.10 2.27 -8.79
CA SER A 14 -6.84 2.06 -9.52
C SER A 14 -5.78 3.14 -9.24
N ALA A 15 -6.19 4.29 -8.71
CA ALA A 15 -5.30 5.40 -8.37
C ALA A 15 -4.66 5.27 -6.97
N THR A 16 -5.11 4.32 -6.14
CA THR A 16 -4.62 4.14 -4.76
C THR A 16 -3.09 4.09 -4.68
N GLU A 17 -2.44 3.22 -5.46
CA GLU A 17 -0.98 3.12 -5.50
C GLU A 17 -0.32 4.41 -6.00
N HIS A 18 -0.91 5.04 -7.01
CA HIS A 18 -0.37 6.26 -7.61
C HIS A 18 -0.34 7.42 -6.60
N VAL A 19 -1.32 7.50 -5.70
CA VAL A 19 -1.32 8.47 -4.58
C VAL A 19 -0.13 8.23 -3.66
N VAL A 20 0.13 6.96 -3.29
CA VAL A 20 1.26 6.58 -2.45
C VAL A 20 2.60 6.90 -3.13
N ASP A 21 2.75 6.54 -4.41
CA ASP A 21 3.98 6.79 -5.16
C ASP A 21 4.25 8.28 -5.35
N ALA A 22 3.19 9.07 -5.58
CA ALA A 22 3.32 10.52 -5.65
C ALA A 22 3.71 11.13 -4.29
N ALA A 23 3.14 10.63 -3.18
CA ALA A 23 3.50 11.05 -1.83
C ALA A 23 4.97 10.77 -1.51
N LEU A 24 5.44 9.56 -1.80
CA LEU A 24 6.84 9.17 -1.65
C LEU A 24 7.77 10.03 -2.54
N LYS A 25 7.42 10.18 -3.82
CA LYS A 25 8.23 10.98 -4.76
C LYS A 25 8.40 12.44 -4.31
N HIS A 26 7.34 13.02 -3.75
CA HIS A 26 7.34 14.42 -3.29
C HIS A 26 7.65 14.59 -1.81
N GLN A 27 7.96 13.50 -1.09
CA GLN A 27 8.18 13.48 0.37
C GLN A 27 7.06 14.22 1.12
N LYS A 28 5.81 13.87 0.80
CA LYS A 28 4.63 14.43 1.45
C LYS A 28 3.96 13.38 2.32
N PRO A 29 3.38 13.77 3.47
CA PRO A 29 2.54 12.87 4.22
C PRO A 29 1.35 12.45 3.35
N PHE A 30 0.80 11.27 3.64
CA PHE A 30 -0.39 10.78 2.97
C PHE A 30 -1.22 9.85 3.83
N VAL A 31 -2.46 9.64 3.42
CA VAL A 31 -3.31 8.53 3.85
C VAL A 31 -4.12 8.01 2.68
N VAL A 32 -4.19 6.69 2.52
CA VAL A 32 -5.05 6.02 1.55
C VAL A 32 -5.90 4.94 2.21
N ILE A 33 -7.07 4.68 1.64
CA ILE A 33 -7.96 3.59 2.04
C ILE A 33 -8.09 2.66 0.82
N PRO A 34 -7.29 1.59 0.74
CA PRO A 34 -7.33 0.66 -0.40
C PRO A 34 -8.66 -0.11 -0.43
N CYS A 35 -9.28 -0.21 -1.60
CA CYS A 35 -10.54 -0.93 -1.80
C CYS A 35 -10.42 -2.04 -2.85
N CYS A 36 -10.01 -1.68 -4.06
CA CYS A 36 -10.04 -2.51 -5.25
C CYS A 36 -8.62 -2.86 -5.72
N VAL A 37 -8.40 -4.11 -6.13
CA VAL A 37 -7.05 -4.64 -6.42
C VAL A 37 -6.70 -4.58 -7.91
N PHE A 38 -7.69 -4.84 -8.78
CA PHE A 38 -7.55 -4.94 -10.24
C PHE A 38 -6.34 -5.80 -10.71
N PRO A 39 -6.28 -7.10 -10.35
CA PRO A 39 -5.11 -7.95 -10.64
C PRO A 39 -4.81 -8.13 -12.14
N ASN A 40 -5.82 -8.02 -13.00
CA ASN A 40 -5.61 -8.08 -14.46
C ASN A 40 -4.98 -6.79 -15.00
N LEU A 41 -5.31 -5.63 -14.42
CA LEU A 41 -4.74 -4.34 -14.80
C LEU A 41 -3.33 -4.17 -14.22
N PHE A 42 -3.12 -4.65 -12.99
CA PHE A 42 -1.86 -4.52 -12.25
C PHE A 42 -1.19 -5.87 -11.98
N SER A 43 -1.03 -6.67 -13.04
CA SER A 43 -0.51 -8.04 -12.99
C SER A 43 0.92 -8.17 -12.48
N LYS A 44 1.68 -7.06 -12.47
CA LYS A 44 3.07 -7.00 -12.00
C LYS A 44 3.20 -6.75 -10.49
N ARG A 45 2.10 -6.47 -9.77
CA ARG A 45 2.16 -6.29 -8.31
C ARG A 45 2.45 -7.61 -7.62
N VAL A 46 3.51 -7.65 -6.84
CA VAL A 46 3.94 -8.83 -6.08
C VAL A 46 4.33 -8.47 -4.66
N ILE A 47 4.03 -9.35 -3.71
CA ILE A 47 4.49 -9.29 -2.32
C ILE A 47 5.69 -10.21 -2.16
N LYS A 48 6.68 -9.77 -1.40
CA LYS A 48 7.86 -10.54 -1.03
C LYS A 48 7.66 -11.17 0.34
N ILE A 49 7.66 -12.50 0.45
CA ILE A 49 7.57 -13.24 1.72
C ILE A 49 8.92 -13.90 1.99
N LYS A 50 9.42 -13.74 3.22
CA LYS A 50 10.59 -14.49 3.69
C LYS A 50 10.11 -15.82 4.26
N ASP A 51 10.72 -16.92 3.84
CA ASP A 51 10.46 -18.22 4.48
C ASP A 51 11.27 -18.29 5.78
N GLU A 52 10.58 -18.37 6.93
CA GLU A 52 11.23 -18.43 8.25
C GLU A 52 11.84 -19.80 8.53
N ASN A 53 11.49 -20.83 7.75
CA ASN A 53 11.96 -22.21 7.97
C ASN A 53 13.21 -22.58 7.18
N GLU A 54 13.66 -21.74 6.24
CA GLU A 54 14.88 -21.98 5.46
C GLU A 54 16.00 -21.04 5.90
N LYS A 55 17.16 -21.61 6.28
CA LYS A 55 18.41 -20.86 6.55
C LYS A 55 18.96 -20.13 5.31
N SER A 56 18.34 -20.34 4.16
CA SER A 56 18.63 -19.67 2.90
C SER A 56 17.65 -18.52 2.74
N SER A 57 18.16 -17.33 2.44
CA SER A 57 17.42 -16.08 2.23
C SER A 57 16.48 -16.08 1.00
N VAL A 58 15.73 -17.16 0.76
CA VAL A 58 14.82 -17.29 -0.36
C VAL A 58 13.60 -16.40 -0.09
N THR A 59 13.42 -15.42 -0.95
CA THR A 59 12.25 -14.53 -0.92
C THR A 59 11.27 -15.05 -1.97
N LYS A 60 10.12 -15.54 -1.51
CA LYS A 60 9.03 -15.96 -2.40
C LYS A 60 8.23 -14.74 -2.84
N GLU A 61 8.00 -14.60 -4.14
CA GLU A 61 7.13 -13.57 -4.70
C GLU A 61 5.72 -14.11 -4.92
N ILE A 62 4.71 -13.40 -4.44
CA ILE A 62 3.29 -13.78 -4.56
C ILE A 62 2.54 -12.66 -5.29
N PRO A 63 1.81 -12.96 -6.38
CA PRO A 63 1.03 -11.94 -7.09
C PRO A 63 -0.13 -11.42 -6.23
N VAL A 64 -0.34 -10.10 -6.29
CA VAL A 64 -1.39 -9.43 -5.52
C VAL A 64 -2.75 -9.66 -6.18
N ARG A 65 -3.64 -10.37 -5.48
CA ARG A 65 -4.99 -10.72 -5.94
C ARG A 65 -6.08 -10.42 -4.91
N THR A 66 -5.74 -10.34 -3.63
CA THR A 66 -6.67 -10.01 -2.55
C THR A 66 -6.44 -8.61 -1.99
N HIS A 67 -7.44 -8.10 -1.25
CA HIS A 67 -7.32 -6.81 -0.58
C HIS A 67 -6.19 -6.80 0.46
N ASP A 68 -6.09 -7.82 1.31
CA ASP A 68 -5.02 -7.94 2.31
C ASP A 68 -3.63 -8.01 1.66
N GLN A 69 -3.54 -8.69 0.51
CA GLN A 69 -2.33 -8.71 -0.29
C GLN A 69 -1.99 -7.31 -0.84
N PHE A 70 -2.99 -6.53 -1.26
CA PHE A 70 -2.75 -5.18 -1.72
C PHE A 70 -2.33 -4.24 -0.59
N CYS A 71 -2.93 -4.39 0.59
CA CYS A 71 -2.50 -3.66 1.78
C CYS A 71 -1.05 -4.00 2.14
N THR A 72 -0.70 -5.28 2.18
CA THR A 72 0.68 -5.74 2.43
C THR A 72 1.64 -5.22 1.36
N TYR A 73 1.26 -5.26 0.09
CA TYR A 73 2.05 -4.71 -1.01
C TYR A 73 2.38 -3.23 -0.82
N LEU A 74 1.40 -2.41 -0.41
CA LEU A 74 1.62 -1.00 -0.13
C LEU A 74 2.54 -0.80 1.08
N MET A 75 2.36 -1.58 2.15
CA MET A 75 3.26 -1.55 3.33
C MET A 75 4.71 -1.91 3.00
N GLN A 76 4.94 -2.76 1.99
CA GLN A 76 6.29 -3.13 1.57
C GLN A 76 7.02 -2.02 0.77
N LYS A 77 6.33 -0.96 0.33
CA LYS A 77 6.96 0.14 -0.40
C LYS A 77 7.89 0.97 0.49
N ASP A 78 7.55 1.15 1.76
CA ASP A 78 8.38 1.88 2.72
C ASP A 78 8.11 1.41 4.16
N LYS A 79 9.18 1.20 4.93
CA LYS A 79 9.12 0.76 6.33
C LYS A 79 8.48 1.77 7.27
N ARG A 80 8.34 3.03 6.86
CA ARG A 80 7.72 4.11 7.64
C ARG A 80 6.19 4.10 7.57
N PHE A 81 5.61 3.29 6.70
CA PHE A 81 4.16 3.25 6.55
C PHE A 81 3.53 2.59 7.77
N THR A 82 2.36 3.09 8.12
CA THR A 82 1.51 2.56 9.18
C THR A 82 0.20 2.08 8.60
N MET A 83 -0.32 0.97 9.14
CA MET A 83 -1.64 0.44 8.81
C MET A 83 -2.55 0.58 10.03
N GLU A 84 -3.75 1.10 9.82
CA GLU A 84 -4.73 1.32 10.89
C GLU A 84 -6.15 0.99 10.41
N LYS A 85 -7.00 0.50 11.31
CA LYS A 85 -8.41 0.22 11.02
C LYS A 85 -9.29 1.35 11.54
N LEU A 86 -10.03 1.98 10.64
CA LEU A 86 -10.91 3.11 10.96
C LEU A 86 -12.30 2.61 11.44
N PRO A 87 -13.01 3.40 12.28
CA PRO A 87 -14.26 3.00 12.91
C PRO A 87 -15.48 3.18 11.99
N PHE A 88 -15.46 2.56 10.80
CA PHE A 88 -16.59 2.51 9.89
C PHE A 88 -16.65 1.17 9.14
N ASP A 89 -17.80 0.87 8.52
CA ASP A 89 -18.06 -0.42 7.87
C ASP A 89 -17.46 -0.53 6.45
N GLY A 90 -17.19 -1.77 6.02
CA GLY A 90 -16.64 -2.07 4.70
C GLY A 90 -15.11 -2.02 4.67
N ARG A 91 -14.54 -1.47 3.58
CA ARG A 91 -13.07 -1.37 3.42
C ARG A 91 -12.55 -0.20 4.26
N ASN A 92 -12.12 -0.49 5.48
CA ASN A 92 -11.78 0.50 6.50
C ASN A 92 -10.31 0.48 6.93
N VAL A 93 -9.45 -0.18 6.16
CA VAL A 93 -8.01 -0.18 6.41
C VAL A 93 -7.40 1.07 5.78
N ALA A 94 -6.80 1.92 6.61
CA ALA A 94 -6.00 3.05 6.20
C ALA A 94 -4.52 2.68 6.18
N ILE A 95 -3.80 3.13 5.15
CA ILE A 95 -2.34 3.07 5.07
C ILE A 95 -1.84 4.50 4.96
N TRP A 96 -0.90 4.89 5.81
CA TRP A 96 -0.48 6.28 5.92
C TRP A 96 0.97 6.45 6.34
N TRP A 97 1.48 7.66 6.12
CA TRP A 97 2.78 8.15 6.59
C TRP A 97 2.65 9.63 6.94
N ASP A 98 3.15 10.05 8.11
CA ASP A 98 3.04 11.42 8.64
C ASP A 98 4.12 12.38 8.11
N GLY A 99 5.00 11.91 7.23
CA GLY A 99 6.06 12.73 6.64
C GLY A 99 7.36 12.75 7.46
N LYS A 100 7.45 11.99 8.56
CA LYS A 100 8.64 11.92 9.43
C LYS A 100 9.47 10.65 9.23
#